data_AF-A0A100WCW4-F1
#
_entry.id   AF-A0A100WCW4-F1
#
_cell.length_a   1.000
_cell.length_b   1.000
_cell.length_c   1.000
_cell.angle_alpha   90.00
_cell.angle_beta   90.00
_cell.angle_gamma   90.00
#
_symmetry.space_group_name_H-M   'P 1'
#
loop_
_entity.id
_entity.type
_entity.pdbx_description
1 polymer ?
#
loop_
_entity_poly.entity_id
_entity_poly.type
_entity_poly.pdbx_seq_one_letter_code
_entity_poly.pdbx_strand_id
1 'polypeptide(L)' 'MAPQLGEIRRENGIAGQISYSVAVTYPGESASTVQFVGSTYGGPVTMVTASGMQTHVDDPGRFGEFGPEWVRRFFADNG' A
#
# COMPACT_ATOMS: atom_id res chain seq x y z
N MET A 1 17.67 1.63 5.07
CA MET A 1 17.82 0.36 4.32
C MET A 1 16.41 0.03 3.90
N ALA A 2 16.10 0.04 2.60
CA ALA A 2 14.71 -0.07 2.15
C ALA A 2 14.09 -1.41 2.58
N PRO A 3 12.79 -1.45 2.91
CA PRO A 3 12.11 -2.68 3.25
C PRO A 3 12.06 -3.64 2.06
N GLN A 4 12.06 -4.95 2.34
CA GLN A 4 11.81 -5.96 1.32
C GLN A 4 10.31 -6.14 1.13
N LEU A 5 9.86 -6.09 -0.12
CA LEU A 5 8.47 -6.29 -0.49
C LEU A 5 8.27 -7.71 -1.04
N GLY A 6 7.28 -8.40 -0.54
CA GLY A 6 6.79 -9.66 -1.09
C GLY A 6 5.89 -9.45 -2.31
N GLU A 7 5.10 -10.47 -2.63
CA GLU A 7 4.09 -10.41 -3.68
C GLU A 7 3.03 -9.32 -3.36
N ILE A 8 2.76 -8.45 -4.34
CA ILE A 8 1.70 -7.45 -4.26
C ILE A 8 0.44 -8.06 -4.86
N ARG A 9 -0.56 -8.31 -4.02
CA ARG A 9 -1.84 -8.91 -4.41
C ARG A 9 -2.90 -7.82 -4.58
N ARG A 10 -3.65 -7.88 -5.67
CA ARG A 10 -4.80 -7.02 -5.91
C ARG A 10 -6.09 -7.71 -5.50
N GLU A 11 -6.95 -6.99 -4.80
CA GLU A 11 -8.31 -7.39 -4.48
C GLU A 11 -9.27 -6.31 -5.00
N ASN A 12 -10.41 -6.75 -5.57
CA ASN A 12 -11.44 -5.83 -6.05
C ASN A 12 -12.58 -5.80 -5.02
N GLY A 13 -12.91 -4.60 -4.56
CA GLY A 13 -14.05 -4.34 -3.69
C GLY A 13 -15.31 -3.97 -4.47
N ILE A 14 -16.29 -3.42 -3.75
CA ILE A 14 -17.56 -2.96 -4.32
C ILE A 14 -17.38 -1.51 -4.81
N ALA A 15 -18.17 -1.09 -5.80
CA ALA A 15 -18.25 0.30 -6.27
C ALA A 15 -16.90 0.90 -6.73
N GLY A 16 -16.05 0.09 -7.36
CA GLY A 16 -14.75 0.55 -7.88
C GLY A 16 -13.65 0.68 -6.82
N GLN A 17 -13.92 0.28 -5.57
CA GLN A 17 -12.88 0.12 -4.57
C GLN A 17 -11.88 -0.95 -5.02
N ILE A 18 -10.60 -0.66 -4.88
CA ILE A 18 -9.51 -1.61 -5.11
C ILE A 18 -8.57 -1.57 -3.92
N SER A 19 -8.03 -2.73 -3.56
CA SER A 19 -6.99 -2.82 -2.55
C SER A 19 -5.79 -3.61 -3.03
N TYR A 20 -4.62 -3.24 -2.51
CA TYR A 20 -3.36 -3.91 -2.73
C TYR A 20 -2.77 -4.35 -1.41
N SER A 21 -2.56 -5.65 -1.24
CA SER A 21 -2.00 -6.27 -0.04
C SER A 21 -0.57 -6.73 -0.33
N VAL A 22 0.38 -6.38 0.55
CA VAL A 22 1.80 -6.73 0.38
C VAL A 22 2.42 -7.11 1.73
N ALA A 23 3.23 -8.17 1.73
CA ALA A 23 4.08 -8.50 2.86
C ALA A 23 5.32 -7.62 2.84
N VAL A 24 5.60 -6.92 3.95
CA VAL A 24 6.71 -5.98 4.09
C VAL A 24 7.62 -6.48 5.20
N THR A 25 8.92 -6.59 4.92
CA THR A 25 9.94 -6.97 5.91
C THR A 25 10.91 -5.81 6.10
N TYR A 26 10.87 -5.18 7.28
CA TYR A 26 11.85 -4.17 7.68
C TYR A 26 13.11 -4.82 8.28
N PRO A 27 14.28 -4.18 8.17
CA PRO A 27 15.51 -4.72 8.74
C PRO A 27 15.39 -4.95 10.26
N GLY A 28 15.52 -6.21 10.68
CA GLY A 28 15.42 -6.58 12.10
C GLY A 28 14.00 -6.86 12.60
N GLU A 29 13.01 -6.81 11.72
CA GLU A 29 11.61 -7.08 12.05
C GLU A 29 11.07 -8.30 11.29
N SER A 30 10.03 -8.93 11.86
CA SER A 30 9.26 -9.96 11.16
C SER A 30 8.42 -9.36 10.04
N ALA A 31 8.22 -10.12 8.97
CA ALA A 31 7.35 -9.71 7.87
C ALA A 31 5.93 -9.39 8.39
N SER A 32 5.40 -8.25 7.96
CA SER A 32 4.06 -7.77 8.31
C SER A 32 3.28 -7.42 7.05
N THR A 33 2.01 -7.83 7.00
CA THR A 33 1.14 -7.48 5.88
C THR A 33 0.61 -6.06 6.02
N VAL A 34 0.76 -5.28 4.95
CA VAL A 34 0.18 -3.95 4.80
C VAL A 34 -0.79 -3.98 3.63
N GLN A 35 -1.94 -3.34 3.80
CA GLN A 35 -2.95 -3.19 2.76
C GLN A 35 -3.11 -1.71 2.41
N PHE A 36 -3.17 -1.39 1.12
CA PHE A 36 -3.59 -0.08 0.63
C PHE A 36 -4.97 -0.19 0.05
N VAL A 37 -5.86 0.70 0.43
CA VAL A 37 -7.24 0.75 -0.03
C VAL A 37 -7.45 2.08 -0.76
N GLY A 38 -7.97 2.01 -1.97
CA GLY A 38 -8.28 3.17 -2.80
C GLY A 38 -9.41 2.88 -3.78
N SER A 39 -9.48 3.68 -4.84
CA SER A 39 -10.55 3.61 -5.84
C SER A 39 -9.98 3.71 -7.25
N THR A 40 -10.58 2.99 -8.21
CA THR A 40 -10.26 3.11 -9.64
C THR A 40 -10.58 4.49 -10.20
N TYR A 41 -11.41 5.27 -9.51
CA TYR A 41 -11.79 6.63 -9.91
C TYR A 41 -10.86 7.71 -9.33
N GLY A 42 -9.78 7.31 -8.67
CA GLY A 42 -8.91 8.21 -7.90
C GLY A 42 -9.50 8.57 -6.54
N GLY A 43 -8.82 9.47 -5.82
CA GLY A 43 -9.19 9.89 -4.46
C GLY A 43 -8.16 9.46 -3.41
N PRO A 44 -8.52 9.52 -2.12
CA PRO A 44 -7.60 9.20 -1.04
C PRO A 44 -7.19 7.72 -1.08
N VAL A 45 -5.96 7.45 -0.66
CA VAL A 45 -5.46 6.10 -0.41
C VAL A 45 -5.25 5.95 1.09
N THR A 46 -5.77 4.87 1.66
CA THR A 46 -5.61 4.54 3.07
C THR A 46 -4.73 3.31 3.20
N MET A 47 -3.67 3.42 4.00
CA MET A 47 -2.84 2.29 4.41
C MET A 47 -3.44 1.67 5.67
N VAL A 48 -3.55 0.35 5.70
CA VAL A 48 -4.04 -0.44 6.83
C VAL A 48 -2.95 -1.44 7.21
N THR A 49 -2.47 -1.38 8.45
CA THR A 49 -1.47 -2.32 8.96
C THR A 49 -2.13 -3.61 9.46
N ALA A 50 -1.35 -4.65 9.73
CA ALA A 50 -1.84 -5.91 10.28
C ALA A 50 -2.61 -5.76 11.62
N SER A 51 -2.35 -4.70 12.39
CA SER A 51 -3.10 -4.40 13.62
C SER A 51 -4.44 -3.71 13.37
N GLY A 52 -4.78 -3.40 12.11
CA GLY A 52 -5.97 -2.66 11.72
C GLY A 52 -5.82 -1.15 11.83
N MET A 53 -4.63 -0.64 12.18
CA MET A 53 -4.37 0.81 12.23
C MET A 53 -4.44 1.39 10.82
N GLN A 54 -5.25 2.44 10.67
CA GLN A 54 -5.46 3.12 9.39
C GLN A 54 -4.69 4.43 9.36
N THR A 55 -3.87 4.62 8.33
CA THR A 55 -3.13 5.86 8.06
C THR A 55 -3.50 6.35 6.68
N HIS A 56 -3.95 7.59 6.57
CA HIS A 56 -4.21 8.20 5.27
C HIS A 56 -2.88 8.56 4.62
N VAL A 57 -2.73 8.23 3.34
CA VAL A 57 -1.54 8.60 2.59
C VAL A 57 -1.72 10.04 2.11
N ASP A 58 -0.94 10.95 2.67
CA ASP A 58 -0.90 12.33 2.22
C ASP A 58 -0.32 12.43 0.80
N ASP A 59 -1.03 13.19 -0.04
CA ASP A 59 -0.73 13.41 -1.46
C ASP A 59 -0.43 12.12 -2.25
N PRO A 60 -1.41 11.21 -2.41
CA PRO A 60 -1.18 9.92 -3.06
C PRO A 60 -0.78 10.06 -4.54
N GLY A 61 -1.06 11.21 -5.17
CA GLY A 61 -0.70 11.49 -6.56
C GLY A 61 0.81 11.52 -6.81
N ARG A 62 1.64 11.80 -5.79
CA ARG A 62 3.11 11.87 -5.95
C ARG A 62 3.76 10.56 -6.38
N PHE A 63 3.09 9.43 -6.18
CA PHE A 63 3.58 8.11 -6.57
C PHE A 63 3.05 7.64 -7.93
N GLY A 64 2.18 8.43 -8.58
CA GLY A 64 1.56 8.13 -9.87
C GLY A 64 0.16 7.51 -9.76
N GLU A 65 -0.25 6.75 -10.77
CA GLU A 65 -1.54 6.06 -10.79
C GLU A 65 -1.60 4.93 -9.76
N PHE A 66 -2.71 4.81 -9.02
CA PHE A 66 -2.85 3.81 -7.98
C PHE A 66 -2.82 2.38 -8.54
N GLY A 67 -1.75 1.65 -8.22
CA GLY A 67 -1.46 0.33 -8.77
C GLY A 67 -0.27 -0.36 -8.10
N PRO A 68 0.17 -1.53 -8.60
CA PRO A 68 1.32 -2.24 -8.02
C PRO A 68 2.62 -1.43 -8.02
N GLU A 69 2.88 -0.64 -9.06
CA GLU A 69 4.04 0.27 -9.11
C GLU A 69 3.95 1.41 -8.10
N TRP A 70 2.74 1.91 -7.85
CA TRP A 70 2.49 2.92 -6.81
C TRP A 70 2.89 2.40 -5.43
N VAL A 71 2.53 1.14 -5.11
CA VAL A 71 2.90 0.50 -3.83
C VAL A 71 4.41 0.40 -3.68
N ARG A 72 5.12 0.01 -4.76
CA ARG A 72 6.59 -0.05 -4.75
C ARG A 72 7.22 1.32 -4.49
N ARG A 73 6.70 2.36 -5.16
CA ARG A 73 7.18 3.75 -4.99
C ARG A 73 6.91 4.30 -3.61
N PHE A 74 5.76 3.99 -3.03
CA PHE A 74 5.42 4.38 -1.65
C PHE A 74 6.48 3.90 -0.66
N PHE A 75 6.86 2.62 -0.70
CA PHE A 75 7.88 2.07 0.20
C PHE A 75 9.31 2.50 -0.14
N ALA A 76 9.60 2.84 -1.40
CA ALA A 76 10.90 3.39 -1.78
C ALA A 76 11.13 4.81 -1.24
N ASP A 77 10.06 5.60 -1.10
CA ASP A 77 10.09 6.97 -0.55
C ASP A 77 10.05 7.00 0.99
N ASN A 78 9.42 6.01 1.63
CA ASN A 78 9.13 6.00 3.07
C ASN A 78 9.96 4.95 3.85
N GLY A 79 11.05 4.44 3.29
CA GLY A 79 11.89 3.36 3.86
C GLY A 79 13.37 3.67 4.03
#